data_AF-A0A2R4MWW1-F1
#
_entry.id   AF-A0A2R4MWW1-F1
#
_cell.length_a   1.000
_cell.length_b   1.000
_cell.length_c   1.000
_cell.angle_alpha   90.00
_cell.angle_beta   90.00
_cell.angle_gamma   90.00
#
_symmetry.space_group_name_H-M   'P 1'
#
loop_
_entity.id
_entity.type
_entity.pdbx_description
1 polymer ?
#
loop_
_entity_poly.entity_id
_entity_poly.type
_entity_poly.pdbx_seq_one_letter_code
_entity_poly.pdbx_strand_id
1 'polypeptide(L)'
;MSKRAERKIVDLNQRLEKETPKKVKTGSSKSRFFWRRVVVGIFLAYSVIVVGSFVHQTVKMNQLEKEISSVQNKIKAVEMSNTKLKEEIKLLQTDEYIERRAREELNLVKPGEKVVIPAVGKKKQ
;
A
#
# COMPACT_ATOMS: atom_id res chain seq x y z
N MET A 1 -6.18 -4.02 97.88
CA MET A 1 -6.33 -3.08 96.75
C MET A 1 -7.64 -2.32 96.93
N SER A 2 -7.66 -0.99 96.87
CA SER A 2 -8.88 -0.22 97.17
C SER A 2 -9.87 -0.24 96.00
N LYS A 3 -11.18 -0.32 96.28
CA LYS A 3 -12.29 -0.27 95.27
C LYS A 3 -12.28 0.97 94.36
N ARG A 4 -11.44 1.98 94.69
CA ARG A 4 -11.22 3.19 93.88
C ARG A 4 -10.20 2.95 92.77
N ALA A 5 -9.20 2.10 93.01
CA ALA A 5 -8.18 1.74 92.02
C ALA A 5 -8.79 0.86 90.93
N GLU A 6 -9.62 -0.12 91.29
CA GLU A 6 -10.31 -0.99 90.34
C GLU A 6 -11.23 -0.21 89.39
N ARG A 7 -11.99 0.75 89.91
CA ARG A 7 -12.85 1.62 89.09
C ARG A 7 -12.06 2.49 88.12
N LYS A 8 -10.89 2.99 88.52
CA LYS A 8 -9.99 3.72 87.61
C LYS A 8 -9.43 2.82 86.51
N ILE A 9 -9.05 1.58 86.84
CA ILE A 9 -8.53 0.63 85.85
C ILE A 9 -9.60 0.25 84.84
N VAL A 10 -10.85 0.03 85.27
CA VAL A 10 -11.98 -0.25 84.38
C VAL A 10 -12.27 0.95 83.47
N ASP A 11 -12.28 2.18 84.01
CA ASP A 11 -12.49 3.40 83.20
C ASP A 11 -11.33 3.63 82.21
N LEU A 12 -10.08 3.37 82.62
CA LEU A 12 -8.92 3.47 81.73
C LEU A 12 -8.99 2.44 80.60
N ASN A 13 -9.30 1.17 80.92
CA ASN A 13 -9.46 0.14 79.90
C ASN A 13 -10.60 0.47 78.94
N GLN A 14 -11.71 1.00 79.45
CA GLN A 14 -12.86 1.40 78.64
C GLN A 14 -12.55 2.60 77.73
N ARG A 15 -11.63 3.49 78.12
CA ARG A 15 -11.13 4.58 77.26
C ARG A 15 -10.12 4.08 76.23
N LEU A 16 -9.21 3.19 76.62
CA LEU A 16 -8.24 2.56 75.71
C LEU A 16 -8.94 1.77 74.60
N GLU A 17 -10.05 1.09 74.92
CA GLU A 17 -10.85 0.37 73.92
C GLU A 17 -11.57 1.31 72.94
N LYS A 18 -11.98 2.50 73.42
CA LYS A 18 -12.63 3.55 72.62
C LYS A 18 -11.66 4.38 71.78
N GLU A 19 -10.39 4.49 72.20
CA GLU A 19 -9.35 5.23 71.48
C GLU A 19 -8.54 4.37 70.49
N THR A 20 -8.83 3.07 70.39
CA THR A 20 -8.32 2.30 69.25
C THR A 20 -8.78 2.97 67.95
N PRO A 21 -7.88 3.27 67.00
CA PRO A 21 -8.23 4.05 65.82
C PRO A 21 -9.32 3.32 65.06
N LYS A 22 -10.50 3.95 64.98
CA LYS A 22 -11.67 3.45 64.26
C LYS A 22 -11.21 3.14 62.83
N LYS A 23 -11.22 1.86 62.43
CA LYS A 23 -10.78 1.42 61.09
C LYS A 23 -11.42 2.31 60.03
N VAL A 24 -10.59 3.07 59.33
CA VAL A 24 -10.99 3.86 58.15
C VAL A 24 -11.58 2.88 57.15
N LYS A 25 -12.89 2.98 56.91
CA LYS A 25 -13.56 2.19 55.87
C LYS A 25 -13.08 2.71 54.51
N THR A 26 -12.05 2.09 53.96
CA THR A 26 -11.62 2.28 52.57
C THR A 26 -12.63 1.64 51.63
N GLY A 27 -13.81 2.26 51.52
CA GLY A 27 -14.81 1.84 50.56
C GLY A 27 -14.37 2.23 49.15
N SER A 28 -13.88 1.30 48.34
CA SER A 28 -13.96 1.41 46.87
C SER A 28 -13.50 0.15 46.10
N SER A 29 -13.80 -1.07 46.58
CA SER A 29 -13.52 -2.27 45.76
C SER A 29 -14.29 -2.28 44.41
N LYS A 30 -15.42 -1.56 44.32
CA LYS A 30 -16.19 -1.40 43.07
C LYS A 30 -15.49 -0.53 42.01
N SER A 31 -14.66 0.46 42.40
CA SER A 31 -14.04 1.38 41.43
C SER A 31 -12.93 0.70 40.63
N ARG A 32 -12.19 -0.24 41.23
CA ARG A 32 -11.17 -1.03 40.53
C ARG A 32 -11.74 -1.85 39.38
N PHE A 33 -12.94 -2.41 39.55
CA PHE A 33 -13.63 -3.15 38.48
C PHE A 33 -14.13 -2.23 37.36
N PHE A 34 -14.63 -1.04 37.70
CA PHE A 34 -15.05 -0.05 36.73
C PHE A 34 -13.86 0.45 35.89
N TRP A 35 -12.77 0.84 36.56
CA TRP A 35 -11.54 1.29 35.89
C TRP A 35 -10.91 0.20 35.01
N ARG A 36 -10.95 -1.07 35.44
CA ARG A 36 -10.49 -2.18 34.59
C ARG A 36 -11.31 -2.31 33.31
N ARG A 37 -12.64 -2.14 33.38
CA ARG A 37 -13.51 -2.16 32.19
C ARG A 37 -13.28 -0.96 31.27
N VAL A 38 -13.04 0.22 31.84
CA VAL A 38 -12.70 1.43 31.08
C VAL A 38 -11.38 1.26 30.33
N VAL A 39 -10.34 0.76 31.00
CA VAL A 39 -9.02 0.52 30.38
C VAL A 39 -9.12 -0.52 29.26
N VAL A 40 -9.86 -1.61 29.48
CA VAL A 40 -10.09 -2.63 28.43
C VAL A 40 -10.87 -2.05 27.26
N GLY A 41 -11.88 -1.23 27.50
CA GLY A 41 -12.66 -0.56 26.45
C GLY A 41 -11.80 0.40 25.60
N ILE A 42 -10.95 1.19 26.23
CA ILE A 42 -10.00 2.09 25.54
C ILE A 42 -9.02 1.27 24.70
N PHE A 43 -8.48 0.18 25.25
CA PHE A 43 -7.56 -0.70 24.53
C PHE A 43 -8.21 -1.34 23.31
N LEU A 44 -9.47 -1.77 23.43
CA LEU A 44 -10.24 -2.33 22.32
C LEU A 44 -10.48 -1.29 21.22
N ALA A 45 -10.90 -0.08 21.61
CA ALA A 45 -11.11 1.02 20.67
C ALA A 45 -9.81 1.41 19.94
N TYR A 46 -8.70 1.49 20.67
CA TYR A 46 -7.38 1.73 20.10
C TYR A 46 -6.98 0.63 19.10
N SER A 47 -7.21 -0.64 19.46
CA SER A 47 -6.93 -1.78 18.56
C SER A 47 -7.71 -1.69 17.25
N VAL A 48 -9.00 -1.32 17.30
CA VAL A 48 -9.83 -1.14 16.09
C VAL A 48 -9.28 -0.02 15.21
N ILE A 49 -8.84 1.11 15.79
CA ILE A 49 -8.26 2.23 15.05
C ILE A 49 -6.94 1.84 14.37
N VAL A 50 -6.08 1.12 15.09
CA VAL A 50 -4.80 0.63 14.55
C VAL A 50 -5.05 -0.35 13.40
N VAL A 51 -5.85 -1.39 13.62
CA VAL A 51 -6.16 -2.38 12.58
C VAL A 51 -6.81 -1.72 11.35
N GLY A 52 -7.75 -0.79 11.54
CA GLY A 52 -8.36 -0.05 10.44
C GLY A 52 -7.35 0.80 9.63
N SER A 53 -6.38 1.40 10.31
CA SER A 53 -5.33 2.21 9.66
C SER A 53 -4.38 1.34 8.81
N PHE A 54 -4.05 0.13 9.28
CA PHE A 54 -3.21 -0.82 8.54
C PHE A 54 -3.89 -1.33 7.27
N VAL A 55 -5.21 -1.53 7.28
CA VAL A 55 -5.96 -1.97 6.08
C VAL A 55 -5.92 -0.89 4.99
N HIS A 56 -6.10 0.38 5.37
CA HIS A 56 -6.06 1.48 4.40
C HIS A 56 -4.67 1.67 3.77
N GLN A 57 -3.61 1.52 4.56
CA GLN A 57 -2.23 1.62 4.10
C GLN A 57 -1.89 0.55 3.04
N THR A 58 -2.38 -0.68 3.24
CA THR A 58 -2.08 -1.82 2.37
C THR A 58 -2.69 -1.67 0.97
N VAL A 59 -3.92 -1.16 0.88
CA VAL A 59 -4.59 -0.94 -0.41
C VAL A 59 -3.85 0.12 -1.24
N LYS A 60 -3.38 1.20 -0.60
CA LYS A 60 -2.64 2.26 -1.27
C LYS A 60 -1.31 1.77 -1.81
N MET A 61 -0.57 0.96 -1.04
CA MET A 61 0.68 0.36 -1.51
C MET A 61 0.50 -0.53 -2.73
N ASN A 62 -0.52 -1.39 -2.72
CA ASN A 62 -0.80 -2.26 -3.87
C ASN A 62 -1.23 -1.49 -5.13
N GLN A 63 -1.91 -0.35 -4.97
CA GLN A 63 -2.27 0.53 -6.08
C GLN A 63 -1.03 1.21 -6.67
N LEU A 64 -0.13 1.70 -5.82
CA LEU A 64 1.12 2.33 -6.25
C LEU A 64 2.03 1.35 -6.98
N GLU A 65 2.18 0.11 -6.49
CA GLU A 65 2.98 -0.91 -7.20
C GLU A 65 2.39 -1.28 -8.56
N LYS A 66 1.06 -1.35 -8.67
CA LYS A 66 0.38 -1.55 -9.95
C LYS A 66 0.60 -0.38 -10.91
N GLU A 67 0.57 0.84 -10.40
CA GLU A 67 0.82 2.03 -11.21
C GLU A 67 2.27 2.03 -11.73
N ILE A 68 3.25 1.79 -10.86
CA ILE A 68 4.68 1.68 -11.23
C ILE A 68 4.89 0.62 -12.29
N SER A 69 4.37 -0.59 -12.09
CA SER A 69 4.52 -1.68 -13.06
C SER A 69 3.84 -1.36 -14.39
N SER A 70 2.66 -0.71 -14.37
CA SER A 70 1.97 -0.29 -15.59
C SER A 70 2.78 0.75 -16.38
N VAL A 71 3.38 1.73 -15.68
CA VAL A 71 4.20 2.78 -16.29
C VAL A 71 5.49 2.19 -16.85
N GLN A 72 6.16 1.30 -16.12
CA GLN A 72 7.35 0.60 -16.61
C GLN A 72 7.05 -0.24 -17.85
N ASN A 73 5.92 -0.94 -17.89
CA ASN A 73 5.51 -1.70 -19.07
C ASN A 73 5.23 -0.80 -20.27
N LYS A 74 4.62 0.38 -20.07
CA LYS A 74 4.43 1.38 -21.13
C LYS A 74 5.78 1.90 -21.66
N ILE A 75 6.73 2.20 -20.77
CA ILE A 75 8.07 2.63 -21.16
C ILE A 75 8.74 1.56 -22.03
N LYS A 76 8.76 0.30 -21.57
CA LYS A 76 9.33 -0.81 -22.34
C LYS A 76 8.66 -0.98 -23.71
N ALA A 77 7.33 -0.89 -23.78
CA ALA A 77 6.60 -1.00 -25.04
C ALA A 77 6.96 0.12 -26.03
N VAL A 78 7.08 1.36 -25.53
CA VAL A 78 7.49 2.52 -26.33
C VAL A 78 8.95 2.39 -26.77
N GLU A 79 9.85 1.95 -25.89
CA GLU A 79 11.26 1.73 -26.21
C GLU A 79 11.43 0.67 -27.30
N MET A 80 10.76 -0.48 -27.19
CA MET A 80 10.77 -1.53 -28.22
C MET A 80 10.22 -1.04 -29.56
N SER A 81 9.18 -0.20 -29.52
CA SER A 81 8.61 0.38 -30.74
C SER A 81 9.59 1.38 -31.38
N ASN A 82 10.27 2.18 -30.57
CA ASN A 82 11.28 3.13 -31.01
C ASN A 82 12.50 2.42 -31.62
N THR A 83 13.00 1.34 -31.00
CA THR A 83 14.12 0.55 -31.54
C THR A 83 13.73 -0.07 -32.88
N LYS A 84 12.54 -0.67 -32.98
CA LYS A 84 12.05 -1.26 -34.23
C LYS A 84 11.92 -0.22 -35.35
N LEU A 85 11.34 0.94 -35.06
CA LEU A 85 11.23 2.03 -36.03
C LEU A 85 12.60 2.55 -36.48
N LYS A 86 13.57 2.63 -35.56
CA LYS A 86 14.95 3.03 -35.91
C LYS A 86 15.63 2.01 -36.82
N GLU A 87 15.40 0.72 -36.59
CA GLU A 87 15.91 -0.34 -37.47
C GLU A 87 15.26 -0.28 -38.86
N GLU A 88 13.96 -0.05 -38.93
CA GLU A 88 13.24 0.14 -40.18
C GLU A 88 13.76 1.36 -40.95
N ILE A 89 13.94 2.50 -40.28
CA ILE A 89 14.55 3.69 -40.89
C ILE A 89 15.95 3.38 -41.43
N LYS A 90 16.80 2.67 -40.68
CA LYS A 90 18.13 2.28 -41.15
C LYS A 90 18.06 1.41 -42.40
N LEU A 91 17.15 0.45 -42.45
CA LEU A 91 16.94 -0.40 -43.64
C LEU A 91 16.51 0.42 -44.85
N LEU A 92 15.57 1.35 -44.66
CA LEU A 92 15.09 2.26 -45.72
C LEU A 92 16.16 3.24 -46.19
N GLN A 93 17.12 3.59 -45.34
CA GLN A 93 18.24 4.48 -45.66
C GLN A 93 19.44 3.76 -46.31
N THR A 94 19.39 2.44 -46.51
CA THR A 94 20.47 1.74 -47.20
C THR A 94 20.54 2.13 -48.68
N ASP A 95 21.77 2.26 -49.20
CA ASP A 95 22.00 2.62 -50.60
C ASP A 95 21.32 1.63 -51.57
N GLU A 96 21.22 0.35 -51.21
CA GLU A 96 20.53 -0.67 -51.99
C GLU A 96 19.01 -0.40 -52.07
N TYR A 97 18.39 -0.03 -50.95
CA TYR A 97 16.97 0.33 -50.93
C TYR A 97 16.74 1.63 -51.72
N ILE A 98 17.60 2.63 -51.56
CA ILE A 98 17.53 3.91 -52.28
C ILE A 98 17.72 3.69 -53.78
N GLU A 99 18.73 2.92 -54.20
CA GLU A 99 18.98 2.57 -55.62
C GLU A 99 17.77 1.83 -56.20
N ARG A 100 17.22 0.85 -55.47
CA ARG A 100 16.03 0.11 -55.92
C ARG A 100 14.81 1.03 -56.07
N ARG A 101 14.54 1.91 -55.09
CA ARG A 101 13.42 2.87 -55.17
C ARG A 101 13.60 3.86 -56.31
N ALA A 102 14.82 4.40 -56.49
CA ALA A 102 15.13 5.28 -57.60
C ALA A 102 14.95 4.58 -58.96
N ARG A 103 15.34 3.30 -59.06
CA ARG A 103 15.10 2.48 -60.26
C ARG A 103 13.61 2.26 -60.53
N GLU A 104 12.83 1.92 -59.50
CA GLU A 104 11.38 1.76 -59.59
C GLU A 104 10.69 3.07 -60.06
N GLU A 105 11.06 4.22 -59.49
CA GLU A 105 10.46 5.52 -59.83
C GLU A 105 10.86 6.02 -61.22
N LEU A 106 12.09 5.71 -61.66
CA LEU A 106 12.60 6.10 -62.99
C LEU A 106 12.30 5.04 -64.08
N ASN A 107 11.61 3.94 -63.74
CA ASN A 107 11.40 2.79 -64.62
C ASN A 107 12.71 2.23 -65.23
N LEU A 108 13.80 2.27 -64.46
CA LEU A 108 15.11 1.75 -64.86
C LEU A 108 15.28 0.32 -64.35
N VAL A 109 15.92 -0.55 -65.14
CA VAL A 109 16.21 -1.94 -64.76
C VAL A 109 17.71 -2.23 -64.78
N LYS A 110 18.19 -3.02 -63.82
CA LYS A 110 19.61 -3.36 -63.70
C LYS A 110 19.94 -4.52 -64.67
N PRO A 111 21.15 -4.59 -65.24
CA PRO A 111 21.54 -5.70 -66.10
C PRO A 111 21.34 -7.04 -65.37
N GLY A 112 20.44 -7.88 -65.89
CA GLY A 112 20.05 -9.17 -65.28
C GLY A 112 18.61 -9.24 -64.73
N GLU A 113 17.89 -8.12 -64.60
CA GLU A 113 16.46 -8.11 -64.24
C GLU A 113 15.56 -8.34 -65.47
N LYS A 114 14.52 -9.19 -65.33
CA LYS A 114 13.49 -9.40 -66.38
C LYS A 114 12.36 -8.40 -66.20
N VAL A 115 12.16 -7.53 -67.18
CA VAL A 115 11.00 -6.61 -67.25
C VAL A 115 9.75 -7.44 -67.53
N VAL A 116 8.81 -7.48 -66.58
CA VAL A 116 7.47 -8.05 -66.79
C VAL A 116 6.53 -6.92 -67.16
N ILE A 117 6.27 -6.76 -68.45
CA ILE A 117 5.23 -5.84 -68.93
C ILE A 117 3.90 -6.58 -68.78
N PRO A 118 2.97 -6.14 -67.90
CA PRO A 118 1.67 -6.77 -67.81
C PRO A 118 0.99 -6.65 -69.18
N ALA A 119 0.74 -7.80 -69.82
CA ALA A 119 0.00 -7.85 -71.08
C ALA A 119 -1.44 -7.40 -70.78
N VAL A 120 -1.71 -6.10 -70.96
CA VAL A 120 -3.07 -5.57 -70.93
C VAL A 120 -3.79 -6.13 -72.16
N GLY A 121 -4.39 -7.30 -72.00
CA GLY A 121 -5.30 -7.87 -72.96
C GLY A 121 -6.46 -6.89 -73.15
N LYS A 122 -6.54 -6.27 -74.33
CA LYS A 122 -7.71 -5.49 -74.73
C LYS A 122 -8.94 -6.37 -74.55
N LYS A 123 -9.82 -6.05 -73.59
CA LYS A 123 -11.19 -6.56 -73.59
C LYS A 123 -11.84 -6.05 -74.88
N LYS A 124 -12.04 -6.95 -75.84
CA LYS A 124 -12.94 -6.70 -76.97
C LYS A 124 -14.34 -6.44 -76.39
N GLN A 125 -14.94 -5.36 -76.86
CA GLN A 125 -16.37 -5.05 -76.68
C GLN A 125 -17.23 -6.19 -77.21
#